data_AF-A0A944FVM6-F1
#
_entry.id   AF-A0A944FVM6-F1
#
_cell.length_a   1.000
_cell.length_b   1.000
_cell.length_c   1.000
_cell.angle_alpha   90.00
_cell.angle_beta   90.00
_cell.angle_gamma   90.00
#
_symmetry.space_group_name_H-M   'P 1'
#
loop_
_entity.id
_entity.type
_entity.pdbx_description
1 polymer ?
#
loop_
_entity_poly.entity_id
_entity_poly.type
_entity_poly.pdbx_seq_one_letter_code
_entity_poly.pdbx_strand_id
1 'polypeptide(L)' 'SKSTGGTGLGLAIVKHIVAQVNAQMKLVSEPGKGTTITVIFDLEKRTIQ' A
#
# COMPACT_ATOMS: atom_id res chain seq x y z
N SER A 1 8.66 29.42 3.48
CA SER A 1 8.96 28.35 2.51
C SER A 1 9.37 27.07 3.21
N LYS A 2 8.45 26.15 3.50
CA LYS A 2 8.78 24.75 3.84
C LYS A 2 7.68 23.83 3.31
N SER A 3 7.59 23.75 1.99
CA SER A 3 6.90 22.65 1.31
C SER A 3 7.78 21.40 1.39
N THR A 4 7.96 20.87 2.60
CA THR A 4 8.69 19.60 2.82
C THR A 4 7.73 18.42 2.90
N GLY A 5 6.51 18.56 2.37
CA GLY A 5 5.68 17.42 2.05
C GLY A 5 6.18 16.84 0.74
N GLY A 6 6.70 15.61 0.75
CA GLY A 6 7.05 14.90 -0.48
C GLY A 6 5.88 14.92 -1.47
N THR A 7 6.16 14.65 -2.74
CA THR A 7 5.21 14.76 -3.86
C THR A 7 3.94 13.89 -3.74
N GLY A 8 3.78 13.11 -2.67
CA GLY A 8 2.66 12.20 -2.45
C GLY A 8 2.69 10.96 -3.35
N LEU A 9 3.72 10.82 -4.19
CA LEU A 9 3.80 9.77 -5.21
C LEU A 9 4.03 8.37 -4.63
N GLY A 10 4.71 8.26 -3.49
CA GLY A 10 5.11 6.97 -2.92
C GLY A 10 3.92 6.03 -2.69
N LEU A 11 2.92 6.49 -1.94
CA LEU A 11 1.74 5.67 -1.65
C LEU A 11 0.79 5.55 -2.87
N ALA A 12 0.77 6.57 -3.73
CA ALA A 12 -0.02 6.54 -4.96
C ALA A 12 0.44 5.44 -5.92
N ILE A 13 1.76 5.26 -6.09
CA ILE A 13 2.34 4.18 -6.89
C ILE A 13 1.98 2.81 -6.29
N VAL A 14 2.17 2.64 -4.98
CA VAL A 14 1.85 1.39 -4.28
C VAL A 14 0.36 1.04 -4.43
N LYS A 15 -0.54 2.00 -4.23
CA LYS A 15 -1.99 1.78 -4.38
C LYS A 15 -2.36 1.32 -5.78
N HIS A 16 -1.73 1.90 -6.81
CA HIS A 16 -1.95 1.50 -8.19
C HIS A 16 -1.52 0.04 -8.43
N ILE A 17 -0.31 -0.33 -7.99
CA ILE A 17 0.22 -1.70 -8.14
C ILE A 17 -0.67 -2.71 -7.40
N VAL A 18 -1.06 -2.42 -6.15
CA VAL A 18 -1.95 -3.28 -5.35
C VAL A 18 -3.28 -3.55 -6.07
N ALA A 19 -3.87 -2.52 -6.68
CA ALA A 19 -5.10 -2.67 -7.44
C ALA A 19 -4.91 -3.52 -8.71
N GLN A 20 -3.75 -3.44 -9.37
CA GLN A 20 -3.45 -4.24 -10.57
C GLN A 20 -3.23 -5.73 -10.28
N VAL A 21 -2.69 -6.06 -9.10
CA VAL A 21 -2.39 -7.44 -8.70
C VAL A 21 -3.50 -8.08 -7.86
N ASN A 22 -4.69 -7.48 -7.83
CA ASN A 22 -5.83 -7.91 -7.02
C ASN A 22 -5.49 -8.14 -5.54
N ALA A 23 -4.53 -7.38 -5.00
CA ALA A 23 -4.18 -7.43 -3.59
C ALA A 23 -5.05 -6.46 -2.77
N GLN A 24 -5.14 -6.70 -1.47
CA GLN A 24 -5.77 -5.79 -0.54
C GLN A 24 -4.72 -4.95 0.21
N MET A 25 -5.04 -3.71 0.53
CA MET A 25 -4.19 -2.83 1.32
C MET A 25 -4.94 -2.28 2.52
N LYS A 26 -4.29 -2.29 3.68
CA LYS A 26 -4.78 -1.73 4.95
C LYS A 26 -3.78 -0.69 5.47
N LEU A 27 -4.30 0.37 6.08
CA LEU A 27 -3.50 1.41 6.71
C LEU A 27 -4.05 1.67 8.11
N VAL A 28 -3.18 1.60 9.10
CA VAL A 28 -3.45 1.96 10.49
C VAL A 28 -2.46 3.03 10.88
N SER A 29 -2.93 4.17 11.38
CA SER A 29 -2.07 5.26 11.82
C SER A 29 -2.62 5.81 13.12
N GLU A 30 -1.73 5.98 14.09
CA GLU A 30 -2.06 6.58 15.38
C GLU A 30 -1.05 7.70 15.70
N PRO A 31 -1.51 8.92 16.05
CA PRO A 31 -0.62 10.01 16.44
C PRO A 31 0.33 9.60 17.55
N GLY A 32 1.63 9.83 17.36
CA GLY A 32 2.66 9.46 18.34
C GLY A 32 3.06 7.99 18.37
N LYS A 33 2.36 7.09 17.66
CA LYS A 33 2.76 5.67 17.49
C LYS A 33 3.29 5.34 16.10
N GLY A 34 2.95 6.17 15.11
CA GLY A 34 3.39 6.01 13.73
C GLY A 34 2.30 5.41 12.84
N THR A 35 2.73 4.89 11.69
CA THR A 35 1.83 4.39 10.64
C THR A 35 2.28 3.00 10.21
N THR A 36 1.33 2.07 10.19
CA THR A 36 1.51 0.72 9.65
C THR A 36 0.69 0.58 8.38
N ILE A 37 1.36 0.12 7.32
CA ILE A 37 0.75 -0.19 6.03
C ILE A 37 0.92 -1.69 5.80
N THR A 38 -0.17 -2.38 5.49
CA THR A 38 -0.19 -3.82 5.24
C THR A 38 -0.73 -4.07 3.84
N VAL A 39 0.00 -4.86 3.04
CA VAL A 39 -0.46 -5.35 1.74
C VAL A 39 -0.67 -6.86 1.85
N ILE A 40 -1.85 -7.33 1.47
CA ILE A 40 -2.30 -8.71 1.57
C ILE A 40 -2.48 -9.23 0.15
N PHE A 41 -1.68 -10.22 -0.21
CA PHE A 41 -1.79 -10.92 -1.48
C PHE A 41 -2.55 -12.22 -1.26
N ASP A 42 -3.57 -12.47 -2.05
CA ASP A 42 -4.25 -13.75 -2.03
C ASP A 42 -3.33 -14.82 -2.62
N LEU A 43 -3.21 -15.95 -1.93
CA LEU A 43 -2.51 -17.12 -2.44
C LEU A 43 -3.43 -17.79 -3.47
N GLU A 44 -3.55 -17.19 -4.65
CA GLU A 44 -4.11 -17.89 -5.81
C GLU A 44 -3.24 -19.13 -6.06
N LYS A 45 -3.82 -20.31 -5.81
CA LYS A 45 -3.22 -21.57 -6.22
C LYS A 45 -3.11 -21.49 -7.73
N ARG A 46 -1.89 -21.32 -8.25
CA ARG A 46 -1.60 -21.66 -9.63
C ARG A 46 -1.93 -23.15 -9.81
N THR A 47 -3.16 -23.45 -10.16
CA THR A 47 -3.51 -24.72 -10.79
C THR A 47 -2.67 -24.75 -12.06
N ILE A 48 -1.65 -25.61 -12.04
CA ILE A 48 -1.00 -26.04 -13.25
C ILE A 48 -2.04 -26.92 -13.93
N GLN A 49 -2.70 -26.39 -14.96
CA GLN A 49 -3.63 -27.14 -15.81
C GLN A 49 -2.83 -28.02 -16.76
#